data_AF-A0A0K8QBR4-F1
#
_entry.id   AF-A0A0K8QBR4-F1
#
_cell.length_a   1.000
_cell.length_b   1.000
_cell.length_c   1.000
_cell.angle_alpha   90.00
_cell.angle_beta   90.00
_cell.angle_gamma   90.00
#
_symmetry.space_group_name_H-M   'P 1'
#
loop_
_entity.id
_entity.type
_entity.pdbx_description
1 polymer ?
#
loop_
_entity_poly.entity_id
_entity_poly.type
_entity_poly.pdbx_seq_one_letter_code
_entity_poly.pdbx_strand_id
1 'polypeptide(L)'
;MDGLGWEWIFFINLPVGIAGFILALRFVPSLSTHPHKFDIPGVLLSAVGLFLLVFGIQEGETFNWGTITGPITVWGLIICGLAVLAVFVVWQRFNKGEPLLPLSLFKDRNFSLANMGITTVGFTVTAFSLPLIFYYQIVRGLTPTQSALMMVPMALISGGLAPVVGRIIDRVNPKYITVAGLLLMSVALFWNSALMHPDTPIWLFLLPSAVLGFANAGIWAPLSSTATRNLP
;
A
#
# COMPACT_ATOMS: atom_id res chain seq x y z
N MET A 1 17.03 13.02 24.73
CA MET A 1 16.82 13.81 23.49
C MET A 1 17.47 13.00 22.39
N ASP A 2 16.69 12.14 21.76
CA ASP A 2 17.21 11.00 21.01
C ASP A 2 17.51 11.44 19.57
N GLY A 3 18.79 11.77 19.31
CA GLY A 3 19.36 11.92 17.97
C GLY A 3 19.33 13.33 17.37
N LEU A 4 19.90 13.42 16.17
CA LEU A 4 20.19 14.65 15.41
C LEU A 4 18.94 15.37 14.83
N GLY A 5 17.75 15.11 15.38
CA GLY A 5 16.47 15.63 14.88
C GLY A 5 15.85 14.75 13.80
N TRP A 6 14.52 14.81 13.68
CA TRP A 6 13.69 14.06 12.72
C TRP A 6 14.16 14.17 11.27
N GLU A 7 14.77 15.31 10.91
CA GLU A 7 15.25 15.62 9.56
C GLU A 7 16.30 14.62 9.04
N TRP A 8 17.04 13.97 9.93
CA TRP A 8 18.04 12.96 9.56
C TRP A 8 17.47 11.74 8.85
N ILE A 9 16.17 11.46 9.00
CA ILE A 9 15.50 10.42 8.23
C ILE A 9 15.52 10.76 6.73
N PHE A 10 15.45 12.04 6.35
CA PHE A 10 15.58 12.45 4.94
C PHE A 10 17.03 12.38 4.46
N PHE A 11 17.99 12.79 5.30
CA PHE A 11 19.42 12.73 4.95
C PHE A 11 19.93 11.30 4.76
N ILE A 12 19.39 10.30 5.47
CA ILE A 12 19.71 8.88 5.27
C ILE A 12 19.18 8.37 3.92
N ASN A 13 18.00 8.82 3.51
CA ASN A 13 17.39 8.39 2.25
C ASN A 13 18.08 9.01 1.02
N LEU A 14 18.64 10.22 1.16
CA LEU A 14 19.30 10.94 0.06
C LEU A 14 20.46 10.17 -0.60
N PRO A 15 21.49 9.65 0.11
CA PRO A 15 22.58 8.90 -0.50
C PRO A 15 22.11 7.58 -1.11
N VAL A 16 21.11 6.93 -0.51
CA VAL A 16 20.51 5.71 -1.06
C VAL A 16 19.80 6.02 -2.39
N GLY A 17 19.05 7.12 -2.44
CA GLY A 17 18.41 7.60 -3.66
C GLY A 17 19.41 7.95 -4.76
N ILE A 18 20.49 8.66 -4.42
CA ILE A 18 21.56 8.99 -5.38
C ILE A 18 22.22 7.72 -5.92
N ALA A 19 22.57 6.76 -5.05
CA ALA A 19 23.15 5.49 -5.47
C ALA A 19 22.20 4.72 -6.39
N GLY A 20 20.92 4.63 -6.03
CA GLY A 20 19.88 4.01 -6.86
C GLY A 20 19.75 4.67 -8.25
N PHE A 21 19.79 6.00 -8.31
CA PHE A 21 19.72 6.76 -9.55
C PHE A 21 20.95 6.49 -10.46
N ILE A 22 22.15 6.50 -9.89
CA ILE A 22 23.39 6.19 -10.61
C ILE A 22 23.36 4.75 -11.16
N LEU A 23 22.91 3.78 -10.34
CA LEU A 23 22.77 2.39 -10.76
C LEU A 23 21.73 2.25 -11.88
N ALA A 24 20.59 2.94 -11.78
CA ALA A 24 19.57 2.93 -12.83
C ALA A 24 20.13 3.45 -14.16
N LEU A 25 20.83 4.60 -14.16
CA LEU A 25 21.46 5.14 -15.37
C LEU A 25 22.50 4.19 -15.98
N ARG A 26 23.17 3.39 -15.16
CA ARG A 26 24.25 2.49 -15.63
C ARG A 26 23.74 1.13 -16.11
N PHE A 27 22.70 0.59 -15.47
CA PHE A 27 22.27 -0.80 -15.66
C PHE A 27 20.91 -0.95 -16.36
N VAL A 28 20.08 0.09 -16.42
CA VAL A 28 18.79 0.02 -17.13
C VAL A 28 19.05 0.21 -18.63
N PRO A 29 18.82 -0.80 -19.47
CA PRO A 29 18.98 -0.67 -20.91
C PRO A 29 17.94 0.30 -21.48
N SER A 30 18.33 1.05 -22.52
CA SER A 30 17.40 1.91 -23.26
C SER A 30 16.39 1.03 -23.99
N LEU A 31 15.17 0.96 -23.49
CA LEU A 31 14.05 0.31 -24.16
C LEU A 31 13.57 1.19 -25.31
N SER A 32 13.11 0.55 -26.40
CA SER A 32 12.53 1.25 -27.55
C SER A 32 11.32 2.07 -27.13
N THR A 33 11.36 3.39 -27.35
CA THR A 33 10.25 4.28 -27.06
C THR A 33 9.18 4.14 -28.14
N HIS A 34 8.02 3.61 -27.79
CA HIS A 34 6.85 3.67 -28.65
C HIS A 34 6.15 5.03 -28.43
N PRO A 35 5.71 5.71 -29.50
CA PRO A 35 4.94 6.94 -29.39
C PRO A 35 3.54 6.60 -28.83
N HIS A 36 3.41 6.61 -27.51
CA HIS A 36 2.14 6.46 -26.83
C HIS A 36 1.35 7.77 -26.89
N LYS A 37 0.04 7.64 -27.09
CA LYS A 37 -0.88 8.77 -26.98
C LYS A 37 -1.24 8.93 -25.50
N PHE A 38 -0.70 9.97 -24.88
CA PHE A 38 -0.97 10.24 -23.48
C PHE A 38 -2.41 10.75 -23.31
N ASP A 39 -3.23 10.03 -22.54
CA ASP A 39 -4.61 10.44 -22.21
C ASP A 39 -4.59 11.54 -21.13
N ILE A 40 -4.16 12.75 -21.51
CA ILE A 40 -4.12 13.93 -20.63
C ILE A 40 -5.47 14.18 -19.95
N PRO A 41 -6.63 14.12 -20.65
CA PRO A 41 -7.93 14.30 -20.00
C PRO A 41 -8.21 13.24 -18.94
N GLY A 42 -7.89 11.97 -19.21
CA GLY A 42 -8.02 10.89 -18.24
C GLY A 42 -7.13 11.10 -17.02
N VAL A 43 -5.87 11.55 -17.21
CA VAL A 43 -4.97 11.85 -16.10
C VAL A 43 -5.54 12.96 -15.22
N LEU A 44 -5.98 14.08 -15.82
CA LEU A 44 -6.54 15.20 -15.07
C LEU A 44 -7.81 14.81 -14.31
N LEU A 45 -8.73 14.08 -14.95
CA LEU A 45 -9.94 13.59 -14.30
C LEU A 45 -9.62 12.66 -13.13
N SER A 46 -8.67 11.73 -13.31
CA SER A 46 -8.27 10.82 -12.24
C SER A 46 -7.60 11.55 -11.08
N ALA A 47 -6.70 12.50 -11.38
CA ALA A 47 -5.97 13.28 -10.39
C ALA A 47 -6.92 14.15 -9.56
N VAL A 48 -7.82 14.89 -10.23
CA VAL A 48 -8.81 15.74 -9.55
C VAL A 48 -9.80 14.89 -8.75
N GLY A 49 -10.35 13.82 -9.34
CA GLY A 49 -11.31 12.95 -8.65
C GLY A 49 -10.73 12.29 -7.39
N LEU A 50 -9.52 11.74 -7.50
CA LEU A 50 -8.80 11.15 -6.36
C LEU A 50 -8.44 12.21 -5.32
N PHE A 51 -7.95 13.39 -5.74
CA PHE A 51 -7.62 14.48 -4.82
C PHE A 51 -8.84 14.89 -3.98
N LEU A 52 -9.96 15.20 -4.63
CA LEU A 52 -11.18 15.64 -3.94
C LEU A 52 -11.68 14.58 -2.94
N LEU A 53 -11.66 13.32 -3.35
CA LEU A 53 -12.14 12.21 -2.53
C LEU A 53 -11.21 11.95 -1.33
N VAL A 54 -9.90 11.81 -1.57
CA VAL A 54 -8.92 11.51 -0.53
C VAL A 54 -8.79 12.67 0.44
N PHE A 55 -8.71 13.90 -0.06
CA PHE A 55 -8.65 15.10 0.77
C PHE A 55 -9.91 15.24 1.64
N GLY A 56 -11.10 15.06 1.05
CA GLY A 56 -12.36 15.14 1.78
C GLY A 56 -12.45 14.11 2.92
N ILE A 57 -11.96 12.88 2.70
CA ILE A 57 -11.97 11.84 3.74
C ILE A 57 -10.90 12.12 4.81
N GLN A 58 -9.69 12.52 4.42
CA GLN A 58 -8.58 12.74 5.36
C GLN A 58 -8.79 13.96 6.25
N GLU A 59 -9.21 15.09 5.67
CA GLU A 59 -9.46 16.32 6.42
C GLU A 59 -10.88 16.41 6.98
N GLY A 60 -11.73 15.41 6.72
CA GLY A 60 -13.10 15.39 7.18
C GLY A 60 -13.22 15.53 8.69
N GLU A 61 -12.34 14.89 9.45
CA GLU A 61 -12.30 14.99 10.92
C GLU A 61 -11.85 16.39 11.38
N THR A 62 -10.79 16.95 10.78
CA THR A 62 -10.29 18.31 11.05
C THR A 62 -11.39 19.37 10.92
N PHE A 63 -12.28 19.22 9.94
CA PHE A 63 -13.39 20.14 9.68
C PHE A 63 -14.74 19.69 10.29
N ASN A 64 -14.75 18.70 11.20
CA ASN A 64 -15.98 18.14 11.81
C ASN A 64 -17.04 17.71 10.79
N TRP A 65 -16.62 17.22 9.63
CA TRP A 65 -17.46 16.83 8.49
C TRP A 65 -18.37 17.95 7.95
N GLY A 66 -18.05 19.19 8.30
CA GLY A 66 -18.86 20.37 8.01
C GLY A 66 -18.33 21.15 6.81
N THR A 67 -18.32 22.47 6.97
CA THR A 67 -17.89 23.43 5.95
C THR A 67 -16.40 23.70 6.06
N ILE A 68 -15.70 23.64 4.93
CA ILE A 68 -14.27 23.94 4.86
C ILE A 68 -14.09 25.44 4.58
N THR A 69 -14.60 25.90 3.43
CA THR A 69 -14.49 27.30 3.02
C THR A 69 -15.70 27.69 2.15
N GLY A 70 -16.45 28.70 2.57
CA GLY A 70 -17.61 29.20 1.82
C GLY A 70 -18.70 28.11 1.63
N PRO A 71 -19.19 27.85 0.40
CA PRO A 71 -20.18 26.80 0.13
C PRO A 71 -19.57 25.38 0.04
N ILE A 72 -18.25 25.23 0.22
CA ILE A 72 -17.56 23.94 0.06
C ILE A 72 -17.65 23.17 1.37
N THR A 73 -18.42 22.08 1.35
CA THR A 73 -18.52 21.13 2.46
C THR A 73 -17.66 19.89 2.20
N VAL A 74 -17.26 19.21 3.28
CA VAL A 74 -16.55 17.92 3.21
C VAL A 74 -17.34 16.92 2.35
N TRP A 75 -18.64 16.80 2.60
CA TRP A 75 -19.54 15.95 1.81
C TRP A 75 -19.63 16.41 0.34
N GLY A 76 -19.64 17.72 0.10
CA GLY A 76 -19.62 18.29 -1.26
C GLY A 76 -18.36 17.89 -2.04
N LEU A 77 -17.18 17.90 -1.40
CA LEU A 77 -15.93 17.43 -2.00
C LEU A 77 -15.98 15.93 -2.30
N ILE A 78 -16.47 15.10 -1.37
CA ILE A 78 -16.57 13.65 -1.56
C ILE A 78 -17.53 13.32 -2.72
N ILE A 79 -18.71 13.94 -2.74
CA ILE A 79 -19.71 13.75 -3.80
C ILE A 79 -19.16 14.24 -5.15
N CYS A 80 -18.50 15.40 -5.17
CA CYS A 80 -17.86 15.93 -6.37
C CYS A 80 -16.74 14.99 -6.87
N GLY A 81 -15.88 14.51 -5.97
CA GLY A 81 -14.83 13.53 -6.28
C GLY A 81 -15.41 12.24 -6.87
N LEU A 82 -16.46 11.69 -6.27
CA LEU A 82 -17.18 10.53 -6.81
C LEU A 82 -17.78 10.80 -8.20
N ALA A 83 -18.37 11.98 -8.42
CA ALA A 83 -18.92 12.36 -9.71
C ALA A 83 -17.81 12.48 -10.78
N VAL A 84 -16.67 13.12 -10.44
CA VAL A 84 -15.52 13.24 -11.34
C VAL A 84 -14.91 11.86 -11.65
N LEU A 85 -14.82 10.97 -10.66
CA LEU A 85 -14.37 9.60 -10.89
C LEU A 85 -15.35 8.79 -11.76
N ALA A 86 -16.66 9.01 -11.61
CA ALA A 86 -17.65 8.40 -12.49
C ALA A 86 -17.48 8.89 -13.94
N VAL A 87 -17.26 10.20 -14.13
CA VAL A 87 -16.94 10.79 -15.44
C VAL A 87 -15.64 10.22 -15.99
N PHE A 88 -14.60 10.03 -15.16
CA PHE A 88 -13.36 9.36 -15.55
C PHE A 88 -13.63 7.94 -16.07
N VAL A 89 -14.40 7.13 -15.35
CA VAL A 89 -14.72 5.74 -15.78
C VAL A 89 -15.50 5.75 -17.10
N VAL A 90 -16.45 6.67 -17.27
CA VAL A 90 -17.18 6.83 -18.52
C VAL A 90 -16.24 7.24 -19.65
N TRP A 91 -15.34 8.20 -19.42
CA TRP A 91 -14.32 8.63 -20.37
C TRP A 91 -13.41 7.46 -20.79
N GLN A 92 -12.90 6.68 -19.84
CA GLN A 92 -12.07 5.50 -20.11
C GLN A 92 -12.81 4.44 -20.93
N ARG A 93 -14.14 4.31 -20.77
CA ARG A 93 -14.96 3.37 -21.56
C ARG A 93 -15.09 3.80 -23.02
N PHE A 94 -15.15 5.10 -23.30
CA PHE A 94 -15.33 5.63 -24.65
C PHE A 94 -14.01 5.98 -25.35
N ASN A 95 -12.92 6.16 -24.61
CA ASN A 95 -11.61 6.48 -25.17
C ASN A 95 -11.04 5.27 -25.95
N LYS A 96 -10.94 5.42 -27.28
CA LYS A 96 -10.37 4.41 -28.20
C LYS A 96 -8.87 4.58 -28.46
N GLY A 97 -8.26 5.62 -27.89
CA GLY A 97 -6.94 6.12 -28.30
C GLY A 97 -5.75 5.66 -27.46
N GLU A 98 -5.86 4.59 -26.68
CA GLU A 98 -5.00 4.19 -25.53
C GLU A 98 -5.53 4.73 -24.18
N PRO A 99 -6.61 4.14 -23.62
CA PRO A 99 -7.08 4.50 -22.30
C PRO A 99 -6.02 4.17 -21.23
N LEU A 100 -5.85 5.06 -20.26
CA LEU A 100 -5.00 4.84 -19.08
C LEU A 100 -5.38 3.58 -18.30
N LEU A 101 -6.68 3.34 -18.19
CA LEU A 101 -7.25 2.20 -17.48
C LEU A 101 -8.14 1.42 -18.44
N PRO A 102 -7.58 0.45 -19.18
CA PRO A 102 -8.37 -0.42 -20.04
C PRO A 102 -9.32 -1.24 -19.17
N LEU A 103 -10.60 -0.83 -19.15
CA LEU A 103 -11.65 -1.44 -18.32
C LEU A 103 -11.91 -2.92 -18.67
N SER A 104 -11.43 -3.39 -19.83
CA SER A 104 -11.42 -4.81 -20.20
C SER A 104 -10.63 -5.68 -19.22
N LEU A 105 -9.61 -5.13 -18.54
CA LEU A 105 -8.83 -5.86 -17.54
C LEU A 105 -9.69 -6.30 -16.34
N PHE A 106 -10.65 -5.48 -15.92
CA PHE A 106 -11.56 -5.83 -14.82
C PHE A 106 -12.53 -6.97 -15.18
N LYS A 107 -12.69 -7.33 -16.46
CA LYS A 107 -13.41 -8.54 -16.85
C LYS A 107 -12.64 -9.81 -16.50
N ASP A 108 -11.31 -9.73 -16.38
CA ASP A 108 -10.50 -10.84 -15.87
C ASP A 108 -10.71 -10.96 -14.35
N ARG A 109 -11.21 -12.13 -13.93
CA ARG A 109 -11.49 -12.42 -12.52
C ARG A 109 -10.24 -12.35 -11.66
N ASN A 110 -9.07 -12.74 -12.17
CA ASN A 110 -7.82 -12.68 -11.44
C ASN A 110 -7.36 -11.23 -11.23
N PHE A 111 -7.53 -10.36 -12.23
CA PHE A 111 -7.22 -8.93 -12.09
C PHE A 111 -8.11 -8.27 -11.03
N SER A 112 -9.43 -8.52 -11.09
CA SER A 112 -10.38 -7.98 -10.10
C SER A 112 -10.11 -8.51 -8.68
N LEU A 113 -9.82 -9.81 -8.53
CA LEU A 113 -9.48 -10.40 -7.23
C LEU A 113 -8.12 -9.90 -6.70
N ALA A 114 -7.14 -9.69 -7.57
CA ALA A 114 -5.84 -9.13 -7.18
C ALA A 114 -6.00 -7.69 -6.69
N ASN A 115 -6.79 -6.86 -7.38
CA ASN A 115 -7.09 -5.50 -6.92
C ASN A 115 -7.84 -5.50 -5.58
N MET A 116 -8.84 -6.37 -5.40
CA MET A 116 -9.49 -6.50 -4.09
C MET A 116 -8.49 -6.91 -3.01
N GLY A 117 -7.61 -7.87 -3.30
CA GLY A 117 -6.57 -8.33 -2.39
C GLY A 117 -5.61 -7.21 -1.97
N ILE A 118 -5.10 -6.42 -2.93
CA ILE A 118 -4.16 -5.33 -2.62
C ILE A 118 -4.84 -4.21 -1.83
N THR A 119 -6.10 -3.89 -2.14
CA THR A 119 -6.89 -2.92 -1.37
C THR A 119 -7.12 -3.41 0.06
N THR A 120 -7.52 -4.67 0.26
CA THR A 120 -7.72 -5.24 1.61
C THR A 120 -6.43 -5.24 2.41
N VAL A 121 -5.30 -5.62 1.79
CA VAL A 121 -3.99 -5.64 2.46
C VAL A 121 -3.53 -4.24 2.82
N GLY A 122 -3.63 -3.28 1.89
CA GLY A 122 -3.28 -1.89 2.14
C GLY A 122 -4.11 -1.28 3.27
N PHE A 123 -5.43 -1.56 3.29
CA PHE A 123 -6.31 -1.16 4.39
C PHE A 123 -5.86 -1.78 5.72
N THR A 124 -5.56 -3.07 5.71
CA THR A 124 -5.17 -3.81 6.91
C THR A 124 -3.84 -3.31 7.49
N VAL A 125 -2.82 -3.11 6.64
CA VAL A 125 -1.51 -2.57 7.06
C VAL A 125 -1.67 -1.19 7.65
N THR A 126 -2.46 -0.31 7.02
CA THR A 126 -2.68 1.06 7.51
C THR A 126 -3.45 1.06 8.83
N ALA A 127 -4.54 0.27 8.91
CA ALA A 127 -5.40 0.20 10.09
C ALA A 127 -4.70 -0.44 11.30
N PHE A 128 -3.76 -1.36 11.08
CA PHE A 128 -3.05 -2.04 12.16
C PHE A 128 -1.77 -1.32 12.61
N SER A 129 -1.06 -0.64 11.69
CA SER A 129 0.24 -0.03 12.00
C SER A 129 0.14 1.08 13.06
N LEU A 130 -0.89 1.94 12.99
CA LEU A 130 -1.06 3.05 13.94
C LEU A 130 -1.38 2.56 15.36
N PRO A 131 -2.40 1.70 15.59
CA PRO A 131 -2.67 1.16 16.92
C PRO A 131 -1.49 0.39 17.51
N LEU A 132 -0.74 -0.35 16.70
CA LEU A 132 0.43 -1.09 17.17
C LEU A 132 1.52 -0.15 17.71
N ILE A 133 1.81 0.93 16.97
CA ILE A 133 2.78 1.94 17.40
C ILE A 133 2.30 2.64 18.68
N PHE A 134 1.02 3.01 18.77
CA PHE A 134 0.46 3.61 19.98
C PHE A 134 0.44 2.65 21.16
N TYR A 135 0.20 1.35 20.95
CA TYR A 135 0.31 0.35 22.00
C TYR A 135 1.74 0.29 22.55
N TYR A 136 2.75 0.25 21.68
CA TYR A 136 4.15 0.25 22.11
C TYR A 136 4.57 1.54 22.83
N GLN A 137 4.13 2.70 22.37
CA GLN A 137 4.52 3.97 22.99
C GLN A 137 3.71 4.30 24.25
N ILE A 138 2.39 4.23 24.18
CA ILE A 138 1.48 4.70 25.24
C ILE A 138 1.26 3.62 26.31
N VAL A 139 1.01 2.37 25.90
CA VAL A 139 0.71 1.29 26.85
C VAL A 139 1.98 0.66 27.42
N ARG A 140 3.01 0.51 26.59
CA ARG A 140 4.29 -0.10 27.01
C ARG A 140 5.36 0.91 27.43
N GLY A 141 5.10 2.20 27.26
CA GLY A 141 6.04 3.27 27.64
C GLY A 141 7.35 3.23 26.87
N LEU A 142 7.41 2.54 25.72
CA LEU A 142 8.62 2.43 24.92
C LEU A 142 8.92 3.76 24.22
N THR A 143 10.20 4.08 24.07
CA THR A 143 10.59 5.24 23.26
C THR A 143 10.22 5.00 21.78
N PRO A 144 10.08 6.06 20.97
CA PRO A 144 9.83 5.92 19.53
C PRO A 144 10.87 5.03 18.84
N THR A 145 12.14 5.14 19.23
CA THR A 145 13.25 4.32 18.72
C THR A 145 13.08 2.84 19.06
N GLN A 146 12.69 2.52 20.29
CA GLN A 146 12.42 1.15 20.72
C GLN A 146 11.20 0.56 20.01
N SER A 147 10.15 1.37 19.83
CA SER A 147 8.95 0.96 19.09
C SER A 147 9.26 0.63 17.62
N ALA A 148 10.09 1.47 16.97
CA ALA A 148 10.56 1.21 15.61
C ALA A 148 11.44 -0.05 15.53
N LEU A 149 12.33 -0.26 16.51
CA LEU A 149 13.16 -1.48 16.63
C LEU A 149 12.30 -2.76 16.71
N MET A 150 11.13 -2.71 17.35
CA MET A 150 10.21 -3.84 17.41
C MET A 150 9.61 -4.22 16.04
N MET A 151 9.61 -3.31 15.06
CA MET A 151 9.14 -3.58 13.70
C MET A 151 10.25 -4.17 12.80
N VAL A 152 11.53 -4.03 13.19
CA VAL A 152 12.67 -4.51 12.40
C VAL A 152 12.63 -6.02 12.14
N PRO A 153 12.32 -6.90 13.12
CA PRO A 153 12.22 -8.34 12.86
C PRO A 153 11.21 -8.68 11.75
N MET A 154 10.05 -8.01 11.75
CA MET A 154 9.03 -8.19 10.71
C MET A 154 9.57 -7.79 9.34
N ALA A 155 10.27 -6.65 9.24
CA ALA A 155 10.88 -6.18 8.00
C ALA A 155 11.99 -7.11 7.50
N LEU A 156 12.86 -7.59 8.40
CA LEU A 156 13.94 -8.53 8.07
C LEU A 156 13.40 -9.87 7.58
N ILE A 157 12.37 -10.41 8.26
CA ILE A 157 11.73 -11.66 7.87
C ILE A 157 11.04 -11.50 6.50
N SER A 158 10.27 -10.41 6.31
CA SER A 158 9.60 -10.13 5.04
C SER A 158 10.61 -9.94 3.90
N GLY A 159 11.68 -9.17 4.13
CA GLY A 159 12.73 -8.92 3.13
C GLY A 159 13.55 -10.15 2.79
N GLY A 160 13.93 -10.95 3.81
CA GLY A 160 14.68 -12.19 3.62
C GLY A 160 13.87 -13.29 2.93
N LEU A 161 12.56 -13.33 3.14
CA LEU A 161 11.66 -14.29 2.48
C LEU A 161 11.20 -13.85 1.09
N ALA A 162 11.27 -12.57 0.75
CA ALA A 162 10.90 -12.06 -0.57
C ALA A 162 11.51 -12.86 -1.75
N PRO A 163 12.83 -13.15 -1.80
CA PRO A 163 13.40 -13.94 -2.90
C PRO A 163 12.97 -15.41 -2.88
N VAL A 164 12.66 -15.98 -1.71
CA VAL A 164 12.16 -17.36 -1.59
C VAL A 164 10.74 -17.45 -2.16
N VAL A 165 9.87 -16.52 -1.75
CA VAL A 165 8.51 -16.41 -2.27
C VAL A 165 8.54 -16.14 -3.77
N GLY A 166 9.40 -15.24 -4.26
CA GLY A 166 9.59 -14.99 -5.69
C GLY A 166 9.82 -16.27 -6.49
N ARG A 167 10.77 -17.10 -6.06
CA ARG A 167 11.05 -18.40 -6.71
C ARG A 167 9.89 -19.40 -6.63
N ILE A 168 9.08 -19.34 -5.57
CA ILE A 168 7.89 -20.21 -5.41
C ILE A 168 6.78 -19.78 -6.36
N ILE A 169 6.59 -18.47 -6.59
CA ILE A 169 5.61 -17.92 -7.54
C ILE A 169 5.87 -18.41 -8.97
N ASP A 170 7.14 -18.59 -9.34
CA ASP A 170 7.51 -19.09 -10.67
C ASP A 170 7.08 -20.56 -10.89
N ARG A 171 6.92 -21.32 -9.80
CA ARG A 171 6.60 -22.76 -9.84
C ARG A 171 5.15 -23.10 -9.48
N VAL A 172 4.49 -22.23 -8.71
CA VAL A 172 3.14 -22.48 -8.17
C VAL A 172 2.20 -21.38 -8.66
N ASN A 173 0.91 -21.70 -8.83
CA ASN A 173 -0.05 -20.68 -9.23
C ASN A 173 -0.10 -19.55 -8.18
N PRO A 174 0.17 -18.28 -8.57
CA PRO A 174 0.22 -17.12 -7.67
C PRO A 174 -1.03 -16.99 -6.79
N LYS A 175 -2.19 -17.39 -7.32
CA LYS A 175 -3.48 -17.32 -6.62
C LYS A 175 -3.48 -18.07 -5.29
N TYR A 176 -2.89 -19.27 -5.24
CA TYR A 176 -2.86 -20.06 -4.01
C TYR A 176 -1.94 -19.43 -2.96
N ILE A 177 -0.84 -18.82 -3.40
CA ILE A 177 0.11 -18.12 -2.54
C ILE A 177 -0.56 -16.89 -1.93
N THR A 178 -1.27 -16.08 -2.75
CA THR A 178 -2.01 -14.91 -2.27
C THR A 178 -3.08 -15.28 -1.24
N VAL A 179 -3.89 -16.32 -1.51
CA VAL A 179 -4.94 -16.76 -0.58
C VAL A 179 -4.34 -17.27 0.73
N ALA A 180 -3.28 -18.06 0.68
CA ALA A 180 -2.58 -18.53 1.87
C ALA A 180 -1.97 -17.37 2.67
N GLY A 181 -1.37 -16.39 1.98
CA GLY A 181 -0.84 -15.17 2.59
C GLY A 181 -1.92 -14.35 3.29
N LEU A 182 -3.06 -14.12 2.64
CA LEU A 182 -4.19 -13.41 3.24
C LEU A 182 -4.74 -14.12 4.49
N LEU A 183 -4.90 -15.45 4.44
CA LEU A 183 -5.34 -16.23 5.60
C LEU A 183 -4.33 -16.16 6.76
N LEU A 184 -3.03 -16.31 6.46
CA LEU A 184 -1.97 -16.16 7.46
C LEU A 184 -1.95 -14.76 8.08
N MET A 185 -2.16 -13.72 7.27
CA MET A 185 -2.28 -12.34 7.74
C MET A 185 -3.46 -12.19 8.70
N SER A 186 -4.65 -12.71 8.34
CA SER A 186 -5.81 -12.70 9.23
C SER A 186 -5.53 -13.40 10.56
N VAL A 187 -4.95 -14.60 10.54
CA VAL A 187 -4.60 -15.36 11.76
C VAL A 187 -3.62 -14.56 12.63
N ALA A 188 -2.59 -13.97 12.04
CA ALA A 188 -1.59 -13.22 12.77
C ALA A 188 -2.14 -11.93 13.39
N LEU A 189 -3.13 -11.29 12.75
CA LEU A 189 -3.83 -10.12 13.30
C LEU A 189 -4.74 -10.50 14.47
N PHE A 190 -5.52 -11.58 14.33
CA PHE A 190 -6.32 -12.09 15.45
C PHE A 190 -5.45 -12.50 16.65
N TRP A 191 -4.29 -13.12 16.37
CA TRP A 191 -3.33 -13.47 17.41
C TRP A 191 -2.75 -12.22 18.09
N ASN A 192 -2.34 -11.21 17.33
CA ASN A 192 -1.90 -9.92 17.91
C ASN A 192 -3.00 -9.29 18.77
N SER A 193 -4.24 -9.26 18.26
CA SER A 193 -5.38 -8.70 18.99
C SER A 193 -5.63 -9.43 20.30
N ALA A 194 -5.49 -10.76 20.34
CA ALA A 194 -5.65 -11.54 21.57
C ALA A 194 -4.51 -11.34 22.58
N LEU A 195 -3.32 -10.97 22.11
CA LEU A 195 -2.14 -10.72 22.94
C LEU A 195 -2.04 -9.29 23.48
N MET A 196 -2.84 -8.35 22.96
CA MET A 196 -2.84 -6.92 23.32
C MET A 196 -3.40 -6.65 24.73
N HIS A 197 -2.78 -7.25 25.75
CA HIS A 197 -2.97 -6.95 27.15
C HIS A 197 -1.72 -6.26 27.73
N PRO A 198 -1.86 -5.41 28.77
CA PRO A 198 -0.73 -4.67 29.35
C PRO A 198 0.39 -5.58 29.88
N ASP A 199 0.02 -6.75 30.41
CA ASP A 199 0.93 -7.66 31.12
C ASP A 199 1.65 -8.67 30.20
N THR A 200 1.34 -8.67 28.90
CA THR A 200 1.88 -9.66 27.97
C THR A 200 3.38 -9.43 27.72
N PRO A 201 4.25 -10.44 27.88
CA PRO A 201 5.67 -10.29 27.57
C PRO A 201 5.91 -10.03 26.07
N ILE A 202 6.78 -9.05 25.77
CA ILE A 202 7.07 -8.56 24.40
C ILE A 202 7.53 -9.68 23.45
N TRP A 203 8.24 -10.69 23.97
CA TRP A 203 8.70 -11.82 23.16
C TRP A 203 7.56 -12.62 22.53
N LEU A 204 6.36 -12.62 23.13
CA LEU A 204 5.18 -13.28 22.54
C LEU A 204 4.67 -12.58 21.29
N PHE A 205 4.98 -11.29 21.09
CA PHE A 205 4.62 -10.55 19.88
C PHE A 205 5.56 -10.87 18.71
N LEU A 206 6.77 -11.40 18.96
CA LEU A 206 7.71 -11.76 17.89
C LEU A 206 7.17 -12.87 16.99
N LEU A 207 6.43 -13.83 17.54
CA LEU A 207 5.85 -14.93 16.77
C LEU A 207 4.76 -14.44 15.81
N PRO A 208 3.71 -13.71 16.24
CA PRO A 208 2.77 -13.05 15.33
C PRO A 208 3.44 -12.10 14.33
N SER A 209 4.45 -11.34 14.74
CA SER A 209 5.21 -10.45 13.84
C SER A 209 5.98 -11.21 12.77
N ALA A 210 6.53 -12.39 13.10
CA ALA A 210 7.17 -13.27 12.13
C ALA A 210 6.16 -13.83 11.12
N VAL A 211 4.98 -14.25 11.59
CA VAL A 211 3.90 -14.73 10.71
C VAL A 211 3.39 -13.60 9.82
N LEU A 212 3.24 -12.38 10.35
CA LEU A 212 2.91 -11.19 9.56
C LEU A 212 3.97 -10.89 8.51
N GLY A 213 5.26 -10.98 8.85
CA GLY A 213 6.36 -10.79 7.90
C GLY A 213 6.33 -11.82 6.77
N PHE A 214 6.08 -13.10 7.09
CA PHE A 214 5.92 -14.17 6.11
C PHE A 214 4.70 -13.93 5.20
N ALA A 215 3.55 -13.58 5.79
CA ALA A 215 2.34 -13.27 5.05
C ALA A 215 2.55 -12.08 4.11
N ASN A 216 3.20 -11.01 4.59
CA ASN A 216 3.45 -9.80 3.80
C ASN A 216 4.35 -10.09 2.59
N ALA A 217 5.42 -10.87 2.76
CA ALA A 217 6.26 -11.32 1.64
C ALA A 217 5.45 -12.14 0.60
N GLY A 218 4.54 -12.98 1.09
CA GLY A 218 3.63 -13.82 0.30
C GLY A 218 2.46 -13.09 -0.36
N ILE A 219 2.30 -11.78 -0.17
CA ILE A 219 1.13 -11.02 -0.67
C ILE A 219 1.55 -10.02 -1.74
N TRP A 220 2.54 -9.16 -1.47
CA TRP A 220 2.88 -8.07 -2.39
C TRP A 220 3.42 -8.57 -3.74
N ALA A 221 4.32 -9.55 -3.71
CA ALA A 221 4.94 -10.09 -4.92
C ALA A 221 3.95 -10.88 -5.80
N PRO A 222 3.15 -11.84 -5.27
CA PRO A 222 2.18 -12.55 -6.10
C PRO A 222 1.05 -11.66 -6.60
N LEU A 223 0.59 -10.67 -5.83
CA LEU A 223 -0.45 -9.74 -6.29
C LEU A 223 0.02 -8.94 -7.51
N SER A 224 1.26 -8.43 -7.44
CA SER A 224 1.86 -7.68 -8.55
C SER A 224 2.05 -8.57 -9.78
N SER A 225 2.54 -9.80 -9.59
CA SER A 225 2.70 -10.77 -10.68
C SER A 225 1.37 -11.26 -11.27
N THR A 226 0.35 -11.51 -10.45
CA THR A 226 -0.99 -11.94 -10.91
C THR A 226 -1.66 -10.86 -11.74
N ALA A 227 -1.47 -9.59 -11.37
CA ALA A 227 -2.02 -8.46 -12.10
C ALA A 227 -1.38 -8.31 -13.49
N THR A 228 -0.10 -8.68 -13.66
CA THR A 228 0.64 -8.51 -14.92
C THR A 228 0.70 -9.76 -15.80
N ARG A 229 0.51 -10.96 -15.24
CA ARG A 229 0.70 -12.25 -15.93
C ARG A 229 -0.24 -12.49 -17.14
N ASN A 230 -1.42 -11.90 -17.13
CA ASN A 230 -2.42 -12.05 -18.20
C ASN A 230 -2.61 -10.77 -19.04
N LEU A 231 -1.75 -9.77 -18.84
CA LEU A 231 -1.81 -8.56 -19.66
C LEU A 231 -1.17 -8.86 -21.03
N PRO A 232 -1.78 -8.39 -22.14
CA PRO A 232 -1.21 -8.52 -23.47
C PRO A 232 0.09 -7.73 -23.63
#